data_AF-A0A061JSR8-F1
#
_entry.id   AF-A0A061JSR8-F1
#
_cell.length_a   1.000
_cell.length_b   1.000
_cell.length_c   1.000
_cell.angle_alpha   90.00
_cell.angle_beta   90.00
_cell.angle_gamma   90.00
#
_symmetry.space_group_name_H-M   'P 1'
#
loop_
_entity.id
_entity.type
_entity.pdbx_description
1 polymer ?
#
loop_
_entity_poly.entity_id
_entity_poly.type
_entity_poly.pdbx_seq_one_letter_code
_entity_poly.pdbx_strand_id
1 'polypeptide(L)'
;MNLRHISLLALSLAVAASAQAASHRLAYSKAENVEVFVDHADGQPWCSDNLKLRFAFAGQANQDSINRLLPKLGGLFASQCSSATQLSWTSVDSTGKTQASGHASQAAGWAPAAPQPAAEPAPAPTVAQAPAEAPASAAPAASATAPATAEPEPAKPTQAEAPQPTAASPAPVADTQPAAPAETPVPAEQAVVAAPVFAKEFSVNGWQPPLARDVFAKADLITEIVDQNGCRFRLGFKPEDDIANISAASSGVTCGPDGYAQGTGSLTLNRRDGVRLHQFKGSFLDGLEIYGDAPQLPVVGIDERKNLLLLLHSEPASKVHYLLRMGHSYNGHWNAGSVTLIALTENRELFRDLESIRQTIDLATAHLDKSAPKIRAIHFYGMRDLEKGLHEGDRDFWLYDISLSRHYRTQKWEYDPARADNHLFAYERKEAELQRRAELEREREAQRQRELLARQAEQQLQLYRQLRRETRKPEELYGRILSDASYSPFSGGGYAAMMQGRAQRYSQIVHIDGKADDGWEVDYPYTAILETKNSEQSADKGWFLVKGEARLDASRKDEQNLPLTLISATTLQACSENGCADLRDPLKLARHEIGDPDWTPEEAKSLIQKAWPERAELQGDDE
;
A
#
# COMPACT_ATOMS: atom_id res chain seq x y z
N MET A 1 6.51 2.45 -47.78
CA MET A 1 7.48 1.41 -48.18
C MET A 1 7.61 0.39 -47.05
N ASN A 2 7.59 -0.89 -47.40
CA ASN A 2 8.03 -2.07 -46.64
C ASN A 2 7.79 -2.10 -45.11
N LEU A 3 6.71 -2.80 -44.72
CA LEU A 3 6.74 -3.61 -43.51
C LEU A 3 7.88 -4.64 -43.60
N ARG A 4 8.38 -5.10 -42.45
CA ARG A 4 9.02 -6.43 -42.34
C ARG A 4 8.37 -7.23 -41.23
N HIS A 5 7.39 -8.06 -41.59
CA HIS A 5 7.02 -9.19 -40.76
C HIS A 5 8.21 -10.15 -40.67
N ILE A 6 8.43 -10.72 -39.48
CA ILE A 6 9.28 -11.90 -39.31
C ILE A 6 8.35 -13.02 -38.84
N SER A 7 7.83 -13.78 -39.81
CA SER A 7 7.20 -15.08 -39.55
C SER A 7 8.30 -16.13 -39.53
N LEU A 8 8.34 -16.97 -38.48
CA LEU A 8 9.06 -18.25 -38.31
C LEU A 8 8.91 -18.60 -36.80
N LEU A 9 8.61 -19.81 -36.35
CA LEU A 9 8.21 -21.05 -37.05
C LEU A 9 7.27 -21.82 -36.11
N ALA A 10 6.09 -22.22 -36.56
CA ALA A 10 5.20 -23.08 -35.77
C ALA A 10 5.61 -24.55 -35.93
N LEU A 11 6.05 -25.19 -34.85
CA LEU A 11 6.46 -26.60 -34.86
C LEU A 11 5.55 -27.43 -33.95
N SER A 12 4.53 -28.06 -34.55
CA SER A 12 3.57 -28.90 -33.83
C SER A 12 4.16 -30.30 -33.58
N LEU A 13 4.61 -30.56 -32.36
CA LEU A 13 4.82 -31.91 -31.84
C LEU A 13 3.64 -32.33 -30.96
N ALA A 14 3.10 -33.52 -31.19
CA ALA A 14 2.12 -34.16 -30.33
C ALA A 14 2.71 -35.45 -29.76
N VAL A 15 2.63 -35.63 -28.43
CA VAL A 15 2.54 -36.91 -27.70
C VAL A 15 2.43 -36.63 -26.19
N ALA A 16 1.71 -37.50 -25.49
CA ALA A 16 1.58 -37.60 -24.03
C ALA A 16 0.93 -36.40 -23.28
N ALA A 17 -0.18 -36.68 -22.61
CA ALA A 17 -0.81 -35.78 -21.65
C ALA A 17 -0.06 -35.78 -20.30
N SER A 18 1.08 -35.07 -20.26
CA SER A 18 1.59 -34.54 -18.99
C SER A 18 0.60 -33.51 -18.45
N ALA A 19 0.46 -33.40 -17.12
CA ALA A 19 -0.19 -32.24 -16.53
C ALA A 19 0.57 -30.99 -16.96
N GLN A 20 -0.07 -30.12 -17.76
CA GLN A 20 0.60 -28.94 -18.27
C GLN A 20 0.90 -27.98 -17.11
N ALA A 21 2.16 -27.54 -17.09
CA ALA A 21 2.67 -26.62 -16.11
C ALA A 21 3.06 -25.33 -16.86
N ALA A 22 2.20 -24.31 -16.76
CA ALA A 22 2.56 -22.95 -17.11
C ALA A 22 3.89 -22.56 -16.45
N SER A 23 4.74 -21.86 -17.20
CA SER A 23 6.06 -21.46 -16.72
C SER A 23 6.24 -19.94 -16.82
N HIS A 24 6.48 -19.31 -15.67
CA HIS A 24 6.68 -17.87 -15.55
C HIS A 24 8.18 -17.56 -15.52
N ARG A 25 8.66 -16.73 -16.45
CA ARG A 25 10.07 -16.31 -16.51
C ARG A 25 10.35 -15.24 -15.45
N LEU A 26 10.81 -15.68 -14.28
CA LEU A 26 11.16 -14.85 -13.13
C LEU A 26 12.37 -13.95 -13.38
N ALA A 27 13.44 -14.49 -13.97
CA ALA A 27 14.71 -13.79 -14.10
C ALA A 27 15.56 -14.26 -15.28
N TYR A 28 16.55 -13.45 -15.65
CA TYR A 28 17.59 -13.79 -16.61
C TYR A 28 18.92 -13.20 -16.16
N SER A 29 19.98 -14.02 -16.15
CA SER A 29 21.35 -13.55 -15.92
C SER A 29 22.17 -13.73 -17.20
N LYS A 30 22.47 -12.61 -17.87
CA LYS A 30 23.40 -12.59 -19.02
C LYS A 30 24.82 -12.99 -18.62
N ALA A 31 25.24 -12.69 -17.39
CA ALA A 31 26.58 -13.00 -16.89
C ALA A 31 26.77 -14.48 -16.54
N GLU A 32 25.71 -15.16 -16.10
CA GLU A 32 25.70 -16.59 -15.75
C GLU A 32 25.09 -17.45 -16.88
N ASN A 33 24.70 -16.82 -17.99
CA ASN A 33 24.04 -17.39 -19.18
C ASN A 33 22.87 -18.36 -18.90
N VAL A 34 21.98 -17.94 -18.00
CA VAL A 34 20.89 -18.76 -17.45
C VAL A 34 19.58 -17.98 -17.33
N GLU A 35 18.47 -18.62 -17.70
CA GLU A 35 17.11 -18.15 -17.47
C GLU A 35 16.49 -18.91 -16.28
N VAL A 36 15.71 -18.21 -15.45
CA VAL A 36 15.05 -18.79 -14.28
C VAL A 36 13.55 -18.73 -14.47
N PHE A 37 12.92 -19.90 -14.47
CA PHE A 37 11.47 -20.07 -14.55
C PHE A 37 10.89 -20.52 -13.21
N VAL A 38 9.65 -20.13 -12.93
CA VAL A 38 8.78 -20.78 -11.94
C VAL A 38 7.78 -21.64 -12.70
N ASP A 39 7.79 -22.95 -12.48
CA ASP A 39 6.86 -23.89 -13.09
C ASP A 39 5.66 -24.10 -12.14
N HIS A 40 4.47 -23.70 -12.56
CA HIS A 40 3.24 -23.70 -11.76
C HIS A 40 2.12 -24.46 -12.47
N ALA A 41 1.00 -24.73 -11.78
CA ALA A 41 -0.16 -25.36 -12.42
C ALA A 41 -0.89 -24.38 -13.34
N ASP A 42 -1.42 -24.89 -14.46
CA ASP A 42 -2.27 -24.11 -15.34
C ASP A 42 -3.49 -23.53 -14.61
N GLY A 43 -3.82 -22.27 -14.88
CA GLY A 43 -4.90 -21.54 -14.22
C GLY A 43 -4.61 -21.09 -12.78
N GLN A 44 -3.46 -21.44 -12.19
CA GLN A 44 -3.01 -20.91 -10.91
C GLN A 44 -2.03 -19.74 -11.10
N PRO A 45 -1.94 -18.78 -10.16
CA PRO A 45 -0.87 -17.80 -10.16
C PRO A 45 0.49 -18.50 -9.99
N TRP A 46 1.55 -17.94 -10.57
CA TRP A 46 2.91 -18.47 -10.45
C TRP A 46 3.49 -18.33 -9.04
N CYS A 47 2.95 -17.40 -8.25
CA CYS A 47 3.38 -17.14 -6.89
C CYS A 47 2.61 -18.02 -5.89
N SER A 48 3.36 -18.78 -5.09
CA SER A 48 2.86 -19.70 -4.06
C SER A 48 3.78 -19.66 -2.82
N ASP A 49 3.35 -20.34 -1.76
CA ASP A 49 4.13 -20.61 -0.55
C ASP A 49 5.37 -21.48 -0.82
N ASN A 50 5.23 -22.46 -1.72
CA ASN A 50 6.29 -23.35 -2.19
C ASN A 50 6.48 -23.21 -3.72
N LEU A 51 7.58 -22.57 -4.14
CA LEU A 51 7.90 -22.36 -5.55
C LEU A 51 8.65 -23.56 -6.16
N LYS A 52 8.44 -23.82 -7.46
CA LYS A 52 9.24 -24.79 -8.24
C LYS A 52 10.07 -24.06 -9.27
N LEU A 53 11.37 -23.91 -9.04
CA LEU A 53 12.27 -23.22 -9.94
C LEU A 53 12.93 -24.16 -10.96
N ARG A 54 13.17 -23.64 -12.16
CA ARG A 54 13.97 -24.27 -13.20
C ARG A 54 14.99 -23.29 -13.76
N PHE A 55 16.27 -23.57 -13.51
CA PHE A 55 17.43 -22.85 -14.04
C PHE A 55 17.82 -23.46 -15.39
N ALA A 56 17.41 -22.81 -16.49
CA ALA A 56 17.73 -23.24 -17.85
C ALA A 56 19.00 -22.55 -18.35
N PHE A 57 20.10 -23.29 -18.42
CA PHE A 57 21.38 -22.81 -18.92
C PHE A 57 21.44 -22.93 -20.44
N ALA A 58 21.97 -21.91 -21.13
CA ALA A 58 22.22 -21.95 -22.57
C ALA A 58 23.46 -22.80 -22.95
N GLY A 59 23.93 -23.66 -22.04
CA GLY A 59 25.10 -24.53 -22.17
C GLY A 59 25.08 -25.58 -21.06
N GLN A 60 26.26 -26.02 -20.61
CA GLN A 60 26.39 -26.94 -19.49
C GLN A 60 26.00 -26.25 -18.17
N ALA A 61 25.16 -26.90 -17.34
CA ALA A 61 24.66 -26.31 -16.11
C ALA A 61 25.77 -26.12 -15.07
N ASN A 62 25.85 -24.93 -14.45
CA ASN A 62 26.87 -24.58 -13.45
C ASN A 62 26.24 -24.40 -12.06
N GLN A 63 26.63 -25.24 -11.10
CA GLN A 63 26.08 -25.20 -9.74
C GLN A 63 26.54 -23.97 -8.94
N ASP A 64 27.74 -23.44 -9.19
CA ASP A 64 28.20 -22.22 -8.52
C ASP A 64 27.42 -20.98 -8.98
N SER A 65 26.91 -20.99 -10.21
CA SER A 65 25.98 -19.95 -10.70
C SER A 65 24.66 -20.00 -9.93
N ILE A 66 24.14 -21.20 -9.62
CA ILE A 66 22.93 -21.37 -8.79
C ILE A 66 23.18 -20.85 -7.37
N ASN A 67 24.33 -21.21 -6.77
CA ASN A 67 24.78 -20.74 -5.46
C ASN A 67 24.86 -19.19 -5.39
N ARG A 68 25.31 -18.53 -6.46
CA ARG A 68 25.38 -17.05 -6.55
C ARG A 68 24.05 -16.37 -6.88
N LEU A 69 23.07 -17.10 -7.43
CA LEU A 69 21.80 -16.53 -7.90
C LEU A 69 20.67 -16.68 -6.87
N LEU A 70 20.51 -17.84 -6.23
CA LEU A 70 19.38 -18.07 -5.31
C LEU A 70 19.24 -17.00 -4.18
N PRO A 71 20.32 -16.58 -3.48
CA PRO A 71 20.22 -15.49 -2.50
C PRO A 71 19.78 -14.14 -3.11
N LYS A 72 20.11 -13.89 -4.38
CA LYS A 72 19.70 -12.66 -5.10
C LYS A 72 18.24 -12.73 -5.54
N LEU A 73 17.75 -13.92 -5.93
CA LEU A 73 16.33 -14.16 -6.18
C LEU A 73 15.49 -13.93 -4.91
N GLY A 74 16.08 -14.10 -3.71
CA GLY A 74 15.46 -13.74 -2.43
C GLY A 74 14.89 -12.32 -2.38
N GLY A 75 15.59 -11.33 -2.97
CA GLY A 75 15.09 -9.96 -3.10
C GLY A 75 13.93 -9.83 -4.09
N LEU A 76 13.93 -10.62 -5.17
CA LEU A 76 12.81 -10.68 -6.12
C LEU A 76 11.57 -11.30 -5.46
N PHE A 77 11.72 -12.40 -4.71
CA PHE A 77 10.61 -13.00 -3.95
C PHE A 77 10.01 -12.01 -2.95
N ALA A 78 10.84 -11.29 -2.17
CA ALA A 78 10.34 -10.24 -1.27
C ALA A 78 9.54 -9.13 -2.00
N SER A 79 9.85 -8.84 -3.26
CA SER A 79 9.19 -7.78 -4.06
C SER A 79 7.99 -8.24 -4.91
N GLN A 80 7.93 -9.51 -5.32
CA GLN A 80 6.99 -10.02 -6.32
C GLN A 80 6.24 -11.30 -5.90
N CYS A 81 6.69 -11.98 -4.84
CA CYS A 81 6.01 -13.14 -4.28
C CYS A 81 6.29 -13.28 -2.78
N SER A 82 5.73 -12.37 -2.00
CA SER A 82 5.97 -12.25 -0.55
C SER A 82 5.40 -13.41 0.29
N SER A 83 4.58 -14.28 -0.31
CA SER A 83 4.10 -15.53 0.29
C SER A 83 5.11 -16.67 0.22
N ALA A 84 6.14 -16.59 -0.63
CA ALA A 84 7.11 -17.68 -0.81
C ALA A 84 7.96 -17.87 0.45
N THR A 85 7.80 -19.02 1.11
CA THR A 85 8.59 -19.41 2.30
C THR A 85 9.61 -20.51 1.97
N GLN A 86 9.31 -21.33 0.96
CA GLN A 86 10.13 -22.45 0.51
C GLN A 86 10.21 -22.49 -1.01
N LEU A 87 11.25 -23.13 -1.53
CA LEU A 87 11.31 -23.52 -2.94
C LEU A 87 12.02 -24.86 -3.13
N SER A 88 11.62 -25.55 -4.19
CA SER A 88 12.42 -26.57 -4.87
C SER A 88 13.06 -25.95 -6.10
N TRP A 89 14.24 -26.43 -6.51
CA TRP A 89 14.88 -26.00 -7.73
C TRP A 89 15.44 -27.18 -8.53
N THR A 90 15.46 -27.02 -9.85
CA THR A 90 16.10 -27.91 -10.82
C THR A 90 17.00 -27.08 -11.73
N SER A 91 18.07 -27.68 -12.27
CA SER A 91 18.85 -27.11 -13.36
C SER A 91 18.78 -27.99 -14.59
N VAL A 92 18.62 -27.36 -15.76
CA VAL A 92 18.62 -28.04 -17.05
C VAL A 92 19.67 -27.41 -17.97
N ASP A 93 20.28 -28.25 -18.80
CA ASP A 93 21.18 -27.79 -19.86
C ASP A 93 20.41 -27.32 -21.12
N SER A 94 21.15 -26.92 -22.16
CA SER A 94 20.59 -26.48 -23.44
C SER A 94 19.85 -27.57 -24.24
N THR A 95 19.87 -28.83 -23.80
CA THR A 95 19.04 -29.92 -24.35
C THR A 95 17.76 -30.16 -23.53
N GLY A 96 17.56 -29.41 -22.45
CA GLY A 96 16.45 -29.58 -21.51
C GLY A 96 16.64 -30.72 -20.52
N LYS A 97 17.82 -31.37 -20.50
CA LYS A 97 18.10 -32.47 -19.58
C LYS A 97 18.43 -31.94 -18.18
N THR A 98 17.77 -32.48 -17.16
CA THR A 98 18.07 -32.16 -15.75
C THR A 98 19.47 -32.61 -15.35
N GLN A 99 20.24 -31.71 -14.73
CA GLN A 99 21.63 -31.91 -14.32
C GLN A 99 21.78 -31.91 -12.78
N ALA A 100 21.04 -31.06 -12.06
CA ALA A 100 20.99 -31.05 -10.61
C ALA A 100 19.61 -30.59 -10.08
N SER A 101 19.36 -30.84 -8.79
CA SER A 101 18.20 -30.33 -8.07
C SER A 101 18.50 -30.14 -6.58
N GLY A 102 17.64 -29.40 -5.90
CA GLY A 102 17.74 -29.16 -4.46
C GLY A 102 16.60 -28.28 -3.95
N HIS A 103 16.78 -27.72 -2.75
CA HIS A 103 15.80 -26.87 -2.09
C HIS A 103 16.44 -25.59 -1.55
N ALA A 104 15.62 -24.59 -1.23
CA ALA A 104 16.02 -23.42 -0.44
C ALA A 104 14.80 -22.89 0.34
N SER A 105 15.02 -22.08 1.37
CA SER A 105 13.94 -21.46 2.15
C SER A 105 14.28 -20.05 2.60
N GLN A 106 13.24 -19.26 2.88
CA GLN A 106 13.36 -17.88 3.38
C GLN A 106 14.14 -17.83 4.71
N ALA A 107 13.86 -18.79 5.61
CA ALA A 107 14.53 -18.92 6.90
C ALA A 107 16.04 -19.24 6.78
N ALA A 108 16.47 -19.87 5.68
CA ALA A 108 17.87 -20.13 5.36
C ALA A 108 18.51 -19.04 4.47
N GLY A 109 17.90 -17.85 4.37
CA GLY A 109 18.40 -16.76 3.52
C GLY A 109 18.42 -17.09 2.03
N TRP A 110 17.59 -18.05 1.59
CA TRP A 110 17.58 -18.62 0.24
C TRP A 110 18.90 -19.28 -0.20
N ALA A 111 19.75 -19.73 0.74
CA ALA A 111 20.89 -20.58 0.41
C ALA A 111 20.41 -21.95 -0.11
N PRO A 112 21.03 -22.51 -1.19
CA PRO A 112 20.70 -23.86 -1.65
C PRO A 112 21.15 -24.93 -0.66
N ALA A 113 20.22 -25.76 -0.22
CA ALA A 113 20.52 -27.04 0.41
C ALA A 113 20.81 -28.09 -0.68
N ALA A 114 21.88 -28.87 -0.48
CA ALA A 114 22.16 -30.05 -1.29
C ALA A 114 21.03 -31.10 -1.14
N PRO A 115 20.79 -31.96 -2.16
CA PRO A 115 19.67 -32.89 -2.14
C PRO A 115 19.78 -33.92 -1.01
N GLN A 116 18.92 -33.76 0.00
CA GLN A 116 18.64 -34.80 0.98
C GLN A 116 17.76 -35.88 0.31
N PRO A 117 18.08 -37.18 0.42
CA PRO A 117 17.25 -38.23 -0.17
C PRO A 117 15.80 -38.16 0.33
N ALA A 118 14.85 -38.38 -0.59
CA ALA A 118 13.44 -38.34 -0.26
C ALA A 118 13.11 -39.39 0.81
N ALA A 119 12.57 -38.95 1.95
CA ALA A 119 12.00 -39.86 2.93
C ALA A 119 10.76 -40.52 2.31
N GLU A 120 10.78 -41.85 2.23
CA GLU A 120 9.71 -42.65 1.65
C GLU A 120 8.41 -42.45 2.47
N PRO A 121 7.28 -42.10 1.83
CA PRO A 121 6.04 -41.85 2.55
C PRO A 121 5.50 -43.17 3.12
N ALA A 122 5.50 -43.28 4.45
CA ALA A 122 4.90 -44.42 5.15
C ALA A 122 3.42 -44.59 4.69
N PRO A 123 3.02 -45.79 4.24
CA PRO A 123 1.72 -45.96 3.60
C PRO A 123 0.57 -45.77 4.58
N ALA A 124 -0.40 -44.95 4.20
CA ALA A 124 -1.68 -44.89 4.90
C ALA A 124 -2.39 -46.25 4.82
N PRO A 125 -2.96 -46.78 5.91
CA PRO A 125 -3.61 -48.08 5.90
C PRO A 125 -4.92 -48.03 5.09
N THR A 126 -4.92 -48.68 3.93
CA THR A 126 -6.10 -48.89 3.10
C THR A 126 -7.20 -49.62 3.87
N VAL A 127 -8.44 -49.13 3.75
CA VAL A 127 -9.62 -49.81 4.32
C VAL A 127 -9.83 -51.15 3.60
N ALA A 128 -9.61 -52.25 4.31
CA ALA A 128 -9.97 -53.60 3.91
C ALA A 128 -11.04 -54.17 4.85
N GLN A 129 -11.93 -55.01 4.32
CA GLN A 129 -13.13 -55.48 5.03
C GLN A 129 -12.82 -56.59 6.03
N ALA A 130 -13.66 -56.71 7.06
CA ALA A 130 -13.56 -57.74 8.09
C ALA A 130 -13.86 -59.15 7.55
N PRO A 131 -13.19 -60.17 8.10
CA PRO A 131 -13.88 -61.35 8.61
C PRO A 131 -14.00 -61.33 10.15
N ALA A 132 -14.76 -62.27 10.69
CA ALA A 132 -15.15 -62.30 12.10
C ALA A 132 -14.43 -63.40 12.92
N GLU A 133 -14.86 -63.48 14.18
CA GLU A 133 -14.62 -64.53 15.17
C GLU A 133 -13.35 -64.46 16.05
N ALA A 134 -13.56 -64.90 17.29
CA ALA A 134 -12.64 -64.97 18.42
C ALA A 134 -12.36 -66.48 18.70
N PRO A 135 -11.89 -66.98 19.87
CA PRO A 135 -11.63 -66.31 21.15
C PRO A 135 -10.33 -66.72 21.90
N ALA A 136 -10.15 -66.12 23.09
CA ALA A 136 -9.45 -66.70 24.26
C ALA A 136 -7.91 -66.94 24.16
N SER A 137 -7.18 -67.16 25.26
CA SER A 137 -7.27 -66.65 26.66
C SER A 137 -6.04 -67.12 27.45
N ALA A 138 -5.25 -66.23 28.06
CA ALA A 138 -4.30 -66.57 29.13
C ALA A 138 -3.77 -65.32 29.88
N ALA A 139 -4.30 -65.06 31.06
CA ALA A 139 -3.56 -64.48 32.20
C ALA A 139 -2.99 -65.67 33.05
N PRO A 140 -2.23 -65.51 34.16
CA PRO A 140 -2.00 -64.33 35.01
C PRO A 140 -0.48 -64.15 35.36
N ALA A 141 0.01 -63.44 36.39
CA ALA A 141 -0.63 -62.80 37.55
C ALA A 141 0.20 -61.64 38.17
N ALA A 142 -0.52 -60.76 38.87
CA ALA A 142 -0.20 -60.17 40.19
C ALA A 142 1.05 -59.24 40.38
N SER A 143 1.03 -58.23 41.25
CA SER A 143 -0.08 -57.53 41.95
C SER A 143 0.46 -56.29 42.71
N ALA A 144 -0.31 -55.19 42.77
CA ALA A 144 -0.54 -54.37 43.97
C ALA A 144 -1.49 -53.17 43.70
N THR A 145 -2.55 -53.05 44.52
CA THR A 145 -3.25 -51.82 45.00
C THR A 145 -3.04 -50.48 44.24
N ALA A 146 -4.03 -49.74 43.69
CA ALA A 146 -5.52 -49.73 43.78
C ALA A 146 -6.14 -49.55 45.18
N PRO A 147 -7.37 -48.98 45.33
CA PRO A 147 -8.19 -48.12 44.43
C PRO A 147 -8.15 -46.64 44.96
N ALA A 148 -9.06 -45.66 44.79
CA ALA A 148 -10.33 -45.41 44.05
C ALA A 148 -10.42 -43.87 43.78
N THR A 149 -11.22 -43.24 42.90
CA THR A 149 -12.35 -43.60 42.00
C THR A 149 -13.78 -43.53 42.59
N ALA A 150 -14.46 -42.37 42.49
CA ALA A 150 -15.93 -42.28 42.38
C ALA A 150 -16.45 -40.89 41.89
N GLU A 151 -17.17 -40.89 40.77
CA GLU A 151 -18.31 -39.99 40.49
C GLU A 151 -19.58 -40.85 40.71
N PRO A 152 -20.71 -40.30 41.20
CA PRO A 152 -21.80 -40.03 40.25
C PRO A 152 -22.77 -38.87 40.62
N GLU A 153 -23.53 -38.44 39.61
CA GLU A 153 -24.85 -37.78 39.70
C GLU A 153 -25.94 -38.69 40.37
N PRO A 154 -27.23 -38.28 40.54
CA PRO A 154 -27.86 -36.94 40.41
C PRO A 154 -28.81 -36.55 41.57
N ALA A 155 -29.25 -35.28 41.66
CA ALA A 155 -30.47 -34.91 42.41
C ALA A 155 -31.14 -33.57 41.99
N LYS A 156 -32.44 -33.65 41.68
CA LYS A 156 -33.50 -32.62 41.81
C LYS A 156 -34.59 -33.21 42.73
N PRO A 157 -35.58 -32.49 43.33
CA PRO A 157 -36.26 -31.30 42.77
C PRO A 157 -36.74 -30.21 43.79
N THR A 158 -37.44 -29.16 43.28
CA THR A 158 -38.64 -28.43 43.84
C THR A 158 -38.63 -27.96 45.32
N GLN A 159 -38.95 -26.69 45.67
CA GLN A 159 -40.31 -26.09 45.66
C GLN A 159 -40.34 -24.57 46.01
N ALA A 160 -41.34 -23.83 45.48
CA ALA A 160 -42.10 -22.65 46.01
C ALA A 160 -41.44 -21.44 46.76
N GLU A 161 -42.09 -20.28 46.97
CA GLU A 161 -43.08 -19.48 46.19
C GLU A 161 -43.35 -18.11 46.90
N ALA A 162 -43.24 -16.98 46.18
CA ALA A 162 -43.69 -15.63 46.58
C ALA A 162 -43.03 -15.04 47.88
N PRO A 163 -43.29 -13.78 48.36
CA PRO A 163 -44.42 -12.87 48.12
C PRO A 163 -44.12 -11.61 47.27
N GLN A 164 -45.20 -10.97 46.79
CA GLN A 164 -45.27 -9.58 46.33
C GLN A 164 -45.85 -8.67 47.46
N PRO A 165 -46.30 -7.43 47.21
CA PRO A 165 -45.49 -6.22 47.04
C PRO A 165 -45.87 -5.12 48.06
N THR A 166 -45.26 -3.93 47.97
CA THR A 166 -45.73 -2.74 48.72
C THR A 166 -45.82 -1.49 47.83
N ALA A 167 -46.90 -0.73 48.01
CA ALA A 167 -47.21 0.56 47.38
C ALA A 167 -46.57 1.74 48.16
N ALA A 168 -46.54 3.00 47.71
CA ALA A 168 -46.56 3.65 46.38
C ALA A 168 -46.46 5.20 46.56
N SER A 169 -46.08 5.92 45.51
CA SER A 169 -46.36 7.37 45.28
C SER A 169 -45.78 8.43 46.24
N PRO A 170 -45.82 9.74 45.89
CA PRO A 170 -46.00 10.36 44.56
C PRO A 170 -44.85 11.32 44.16
N ALA A 171 -44.89 11.80 42.90
CA ALA A 171 -44.07 12.94 42.43
C ALA A 171 -44.76 14.29 42.73
N PRO A 172 -44.02 15.42 42.80
CA PRO A 172 -44.59 16.76 42.86
C PRO A 172 -45.11 17.23 41.49
N VAL A 173 -46.00 18.22 41.52
CA VAL A 173 -46.75 18.73 40.36
C VAL A 173 -46.03 19.94 39.71
N ALA A 174 -46.24 20.14 38.41
CA ALA A 174 -46.04 21.42 37.72
C ALA A 174 -47.26 21.72 36.84
N ASP A 175 -47.57 23.00 36.65
CA ASP A 175 -48.92 23.46 36.30
C ASP A 175 -49.40 23.22 34.86
N THR A 176 -50.71 23.39 34.68
CA THR A 176 -51.47 23.20 33.43
C THR A 176 -52.12 24.52 32.99
N GLN A 177 -52.51 24.61 31.70
CA GLN A 177 -53.58 25.48 31.17
C GLN A 177 -53.19 26.96 30.87
N PRO A 178 -53.83 27.67 29.91
CA PRO A 178 -54.88 27.26 28.95
C PRO A 178 -54.45 27.23 27.46
N ALA A 179 -55.36 26.75 26.60
CA ALA A 179 -55.31 26.86 25.14
C ALA A 179 -56.65 27.35 24.57
N ALA A 180 -56.62 28.06 23.42
CA ALA A 180 -57.68 28.31 22.42
C ALA A 180 -57.35 29.58 21.59
N PRO A 181 -57.99 29.84 20.43
CA PRO A 181 -58.70 28.97 19.48
C PRO A 181 -57.83 28.70 18.21
N ALA A 182 -57.96 27.64 17.42
CA ALA A 182 -59.11 27.13 16.64
C ALA A 182 -59.55 28.05 15.47
N GLU A 183 -59.03 27.78 14.26
CA GLU A 183 -59.65 28.16 12.98
C GLU A 183 -60.29 26.93 12.31
N THR A 184 -61.31 27.15 11.49
CA THR A 184 -62.17 26.13 10.87
C THR A 184 -61.81 25.83 9.40
N PRO A 185 -62.18 24.64 8.87
CA PRO A 185 -61.63 24.13 7.61
C PRO A 185 -62.38 24.60 6.35
N VAL A 186 -61.66 24.63 5.24
CA VAL A 186 -62.15 24.69 3.86
C VAL A 186 -61.32 23.70 3.00
N PRO A 187 -61.79 23.26 1.81
CA PRO A 187 -62.15 21.85 1.67
C PRO A 187 -61.13 21.01 0.88
N ALA A 188 -61.32 19.70 0.91
CA ALA A 188 -60.46 18.75 0.21
C ALA A 188 -60.65 18.82 -1.31
N GLU A 189 -59.58 19.17 -2.03
CA GLU A 189 -59.51 19.00 -3.48
C GLU A 189 -58.35 18.05 -3.86
N GLN A 190 -58.75 16.88 -4.33
CA GLN A 190 -58.00 15.94 -5.19
C GLN A 190 -56.57 15.57 -4.76
N ALA A 191 -56.46 14.42 -4.08
CA ALA A 191 -55.19 13.77 -3.80
C ALA A 191 -54.47 13.31 -5.08
N VAL A 192 -53.53 14.12 -5.57
CA VAL A 192 -52.52 13.66 -6.54
C VAL A 192 -51.58 12.72 -5.80
N VAL A 193 -51.54 11.44 -6.21
CA VAL A 193 -50.66 10.44 -5.59
C VAL A 193 -49.22 10.74 -5.99
N ALA A 194 -48.51 11.49 -5.14
CA ALA A 194 -47.11 11.81 -5.34
C ALA A 194 -46.26 10.53 -5.32
N ALA A 195 -45.52 10.29 -6.41
CA ALA A 195 -44.44 9.30 -6.41
C ALA A 195 -43.39 9.66 -5.34
N PRO A 196 -42.67 8.68 -4.77
CA PRO A 196 -41.65 8.95 -3.75
C PRO A 196 -40.56 9.87 -4.32
N VAL A 197 -40.50 11.10 -3.81
CA VAL A 197 -39.49 12.08 -4.19
C VAL A 197 -38.22 11.79 -3.40
N PHE A 198 -37.29 11.05 -4.00
CA PHE A 198 -36.00 10.75 -3.39
C PHE A 198 -35.20 12.03 -3.13
N ALA A 199 -35.01 12.36 -1.85
CA ALA A 199 -34.12 13.44 -1.45
C ALA A 199 -32.65 13.03 -1.65
N LYS A 200 -31.78 14.02 -1.93
CA LYS A 200 -30.32 13.82 -1.94
C LYS A 200 -29.81 13.77 -0.49
N GLU A 201 -29.88 12.61 0.15
CA GLU A 201 -29.71 12.50 1.60
C GLU A 201 -28.24 12.50 2.05
N PHE A 202 -27.36 11.68 1.45
CA PHE A 202 -25.92 11.66 1.69
C PHE A 202 -25.20 10.86 0.59
N SER A 203 -23.88 10.66 0.71
CA SER A 203 -23.07 9.77 -0.13
C SER A 203 -22.20 8.87 0.74
N VAL A 204 -21.79 7.72 0.19
CA VAL A 204 -20.87 6.76 0.83
C VAL A 204 -19.72 6.46 -0.14
N ASN A 205 -18.51 6.84 0.23
CA ASN A 205 -17.31 6.91 -0.63
C ASN A 205 -17.57 7.47 -2.04
N GLY A 206 -18.37 8.55 -2.11
CA GLY A 206 -18.78 9.19 -3.37
C GLY A 206 -19.96 8.52 -4.11
N TRP A 207 -20.38 7.31 -3.73
CA TRP A 207 -21.58 6.68 -4.26
C TRP A 207 -22.86 7.33 -3.69
N GLN A 208 -23.88 7.48 -4.55
CA GLN A 208 -25.26 7.83 -4.18
C GLN A 208 -26.22 6.95 -5.00
N PRO A 209 -27.42 6.62 -4.50
CA PRO A 209 -28.41 5.86 -5.28
C PRO A 209 -28.81 6.61 -6.57
N PRO A 210 -28.51 6.07 -7.78
CA PRO A 210 -29.01 6.63 -9.04
C PRO A 210 -30.50 6.33 -9.23
N LEU A 211 -31.15 7.05 -10.15
CA LEU A 211 -32.52 6.72 -10.58
C LEU A 211 -32.50 5.51 -11.52
N ALA A 212 -33.49 4.62 -11.42
CA ALA A 212 -33.60 3.41 -12.24
C ALA A 212 -33.44 3.66 -13.75
N ARG A 213 -34.04 4.75 -14.28
CA ARG A 213 -33.88 5.15 -15.68
C ARG A 213 -32.40 5.39 -16.07
N ASP A 214 -31.60 5.95 -15.16
CA ASP A 214 -30.19 6.32 -15.39
C ASP A 214 -29.26 5.09 -15.23
N VAL A 215 -29.75 4.03 -14.58
CA VAL A 215 -29.16 2.68 -14.55
C VAL A 215 -29.46 1.96 -15.88
N PHE A 216 -30.73 1.87 -16.27
CA PHE A 216 -31.14 1.15 -17.48
C PHE A 216 -30.62 1.80 -18.77
N ALA A 217 -30.47 3.12 -18.82
CA ALA A 217 -29.85 3.83 -19.95
C ALA A 217 -28.37 3.47 -20.19
N LYS A 218 -27.72 2.74 -19.27
CA LYS A 218 -26.34 2.24 -19.39
C LYS A 218 -26.27 0.71 -19.58
N ALA A 219 -27.41 0.02 -19.63
CA ALA A 219 -27.47 -1.43 -19.53
C ALA A 219 -27.57 -2.11 -20.91
N ASP A 220 -26.42 -2.33 -21.56
CA ASP A 220 -26.30 -2.94 -22.90
C ASP A 220 -27.00 -4.30 -23.11
N LEU A 221 -27.42 -4.96 -22.03
CA LEU A 221 -28.13 -6.25 -22.05
C LEU A 221 -29.66 -6.12 -22.17
N ILE A 222 -30.23 -4.93 -21.96
CA ILE A 222 -31.68 -4.69 -21.92
C ILE A 222 -32.24 -4.42 -23.32
N THR A 223 -33.38 -5.06 -23.63
CA THR A 223 -34.18 -4.77 -24.82
C THR A 223 -35.57 -4.32 -24.39
N GLU A 224 -36.05 -3.16 -24.88
CA GLU A 224 -37.40 -2.68 -24.54
C GLU A 224 -38.44 -3.09 -25.60
N ILE A 225 -39.65 -3.46 -25.15
CA ILE A 225 -40.80 -3.78 -26.00
C ILE A 225 -42.10 -3.26 -25.36
N VAL A 226 -43.10 -2.97 -26.20
CA VAL A 226 -44.42 -2.43 -25.80
C VAL A 226 -45.51 -3.45 -26.09
N ASP A 227 -46.43 -3.67 -25.14
CA ASP A 227 -47.55 -4.60 -25.29
C ASP A 227 -48.80 -3.99 -25.96
N GLN A 228 -49.88 -4.78 -26.04
CA GLN A 228 -51.16 -4.36 -26.60
C GLN A 228 -51.88 -3.24 -25.82
N ASN A 229 -51.43 -2.92 -24.61
CA ASN A 229 -52.01 -1.92 -23.72
C ASN A 229 -51.16 -0.63 -23.64
N GLY A 230 -49.98 -0.61 -24.28
CA GLY A 230 -49.01 0.49 -24.19
C GLY A 230 -48.00 0.37 -23.03
N CYS A 231 -47.99 -0.76 -22.31
CA CYS A 231 -47.08 -1.03 -21.19
C CYS A 231 -45.68 -1.41 -21.71
N ARG A 232 -44.63 -0.83 -21.13
CA ARG A 232 -43.23 -1.15 -21.46
C ARG A 232 -42.69 -2.32 -20.64
N PHE A 233 -41.97 -3.21 -21.31
CA PHE A 233 -41.24 -4.34 -20.72
C PHE A 233 -39.76 -4.25 -21.06
N ARG A 234 -38.91 -4.77 -20.16
CA ARG A 234 -37.45 -4.81 -20.29
C ARG A 234 -36.99 -6.27 -20.30
N LEU A 235 -36.68 -6.78 -21.48
CA LEU A 235 -36.16 -8.12 -21.66
C LEU A 235 -34.68 -8.15 -21.24
N GLY A 236 -34.30 -9.11 -20.38
CA GLY A 236 -32.90 -9.35 -19.98
C GLY A 236 -32.03 -10.02 -21.07
N PHE A 237 -32.58 -10.17 -22.28
CA PHE A 237 -31.98 -10.79 -23.45
C PHE A 237 -32.30 -9.99 -24.71
N LYS A 238 -31.57 -10.27 -25.79
CA LYS A 238 -31.84 -9.74 -27.13
C LYS A 238 -32.51 -10.84 -27.95
N PRO A 239 -33.73 -10.63 -28.48
CA PRO A 239 -34.37 -11.59 -29.39
C PRO A 239 -33.54 -11.82 -30.67
N GLU A 240 -33.72 -12.98 -31.30
CA GLU A 240 -33.07 -13.31 -32.58
C GLU A 240 -33.74 -12.59 -33.77
N ASP A 241 -35.07 -12.45 -33.72
CA ASP A 241 -35.86 -11.65 -34.65
C ASP A 241 -35.81 -10.15 -34.28
N ASP A 242 -35.83 -9.27 -35.28
CA ASP A 242 -36.00 -7.82 -35.10
C ASP A 242 -37.28 -7.53 -34.29
N ILE A 243 -37.17 -6.66 -33.27
CA ILE A 243 -38.25 -6.21 -32.39
C ILE A 243 -39.46 -5.72 -33.20
N ALA A 244 -39.23 -5.08 -34.36
CA ALA A 244 -40.29 -4.65 -35.26
C ALA A 244 -41.19 -5.80 -35.77
N ASN A 245 -40.70 -7.03 -35.76
CA ASN A 245 -41.41 -8.26 -36.15
C ASN A 245 -41.98 -9.05 -34.96
N ILE A 246 -41.82 -8.56 -33.73
CA ILE A 246 -42.33 -9.17 -32.51
C ILE A 246 -43.55 -8.37 -32.01
N SER A 247 -44.56 -9.08 -31.50
CA SER A 247 -45.68 -8.52 -30.75
C SER A 247 -45.66 -9.06 -29.32
N ALA A 248 -45.79 -8.15 -28.36
CA ALA A 248 -45.92 -8.47 -26.95
C ALA A 248 -47.40 -8.50 -26.54
N ALA A 249 -47.80 -9.56 -25.84
CA ALA A 249 -49.12 -9.71 -25.24
C ALA A 249 -48.97 -9.95 -23.73
N SER A 250 -49.49 -9.03 -22.91
CA SER A 250 -49.44 -9.15 -21.44
C SER A 250 -50.81 -9.38 -20.81
N SER A 251 -50.80 -9.86 -19.56
CA SER A 251 -51.99 -9.99 -18.71
C SER A 251 -51.63 -9.94 -17.22
N GLY A 252 -52.50 -9.35 -16.40
CA GLY A 252 -52.39 -9.26 -14.93
C GLY A 252 -51.50 -8.13 -14.40
N VAL A 253 -50.55 -7.64 -15.19
CA VAL A 253 -49.62 -6.57 -14.79
C VAL A 253 -50.31 -5.21 -14.65
N THR A 254 -49.67 -4.30 -13.92
CA THR A 254 -50.00 -2.86 -13.93
C THR A 254 -48.83 -2.07 -14.51
N CYS A 255 -49.12 -0.96 -15.20
CA CYS A 255 -48.08 -0.05 -15.68
C CYS A 255 -47.82 1.03 -14.63
N GLY A 256 -46.55 1.27 -14.29
CA GLY A 256 -46.12 2.34 -13.40
C GLY A 256 -46.38 3.74 -13.98
N PRO A 257 -46.20 4.82 -13.19
CA PRO A 257 -46.31 6.19 -13.68
C PRO A 257 -45.22 6.55 -14.72
N ASP A 258 -44.15 5.76 -14.76
CA ASP A 258 -43.08 5.78 -15.76
C ASP A 258 -43.37 4.88 -16.98
N GLY A 259 -44.54 4.22 -17.02
CA GLY A 259 -45.04 3.39 -18.13
C GLY A 259 -44.50 1.97 -18.20
N TYR A 260 -43.68 1.50 -17.25
CA TYR A 260 -43.13 0.14 -17.24
C TYR A 260 -43.99 -0.83 -16.44
N ALA A 261 -43.96 -2.12 -16.80
CA ALA A 261 -44.75 -3.14 -16.13
C ALA A 261 -44.25 -3.44 -14.71
N GLN A 262 -45.19 -3.56 -13.77
CA GLN A 262 -45.00 -3.81 -12.34
C GLN A 262 -46.00 -4.90 -11.87
N GLY A 263 -45.80 -5.42 -10.66
CA GLY A 263 -46.70 -6.42 -10.06
C GLY A 263 -46.60 -7.82 -10.68
N THR A 264 -47.60 -8.68 -10.45
CA THR A 264 -47.59 -10.09 -10.91
C THR A 264 -48.45 -10.28 -12.16
N GLY A 265 -48.00 -11.10 -13.09
CA GLY A 265 -48.70 -11.33 -14.35
C GLY A 265 -48.00 -12.30 -15.29
N SER A 266 -48.24 -12.14 -16.59
CA SER A 266 -47.56 -12.88 -17.65
C SER A 266 -47.31 -12.03 -18.88
N LEU A 267 -46.18 -12.27 -19.54
CA LEU A 267 -45.81 -11.71 -20.85
C LEU A 267 -45.66 -12.87 -21.84
N THR A 268 -46.17 -12.70 -23.06
CA THR A 268 -45.94 -13.62 -24.18
C THR A 268 -45.44 -12.82 -25.37
N LEU A 269 -44.33 -13.25 -25.98
CA LEU A 269 -43.80 -12.65 -27.20
C LEU A 269 -44.07 -13.57 -28.38
N ASN A 270 -44.80 -13.06 -29.38
CA ASN A 270 -45.10 -13.78 -30.61
C ASN A 270 -44.53 -13.01 -31.80
N ARG A 271 -43.82 -13.69 -32.70
CA ARG A 271 -43.48 -13.13 -34.01
C ARG A 271 -44.75 -12.92 -34.84
N ARG A 272 -44.72 -11.98 -35.80
CA ARG A 272 -45.86 -11.62 -36.67
C ARG A 272 -46.47 -12.79 -37.47
N ASP A 273 -45.76 -13.91 -37.64
CA ASP A 273 -46.26 -15.15 -38.26
C ASP A 273 -47.03 -16.06 -37.28
N GLY A 274 -47.15 -15.68 -36.01
CA GLY A 274 -47.83 -16.44 -34.95
C GLY A 274 -46.92 -17.37 -34.15
N VAL A 275 -45.61 -17.43 -34.45
CA VAL A 275 -44.66 -18.24 -33.68
C VAL A 275 -44.40 -17.59 -32.32
N ARG A 276 -44.74 -18.30 -31.23
CA ARG A 276 -44.43 -17.87 -29.85
C ARG A 276 -42.93 -18.03 -29.57
N LEU A 277 -42.23 -16.91 -29.47
CA LEU A 277 -40.79 -16.83 -29.20
C LEU A 277 -40.47 -16.97 -27.71
N HIS A 278 -41.29 -16.36 -26.83
CA HIS A 278 -41.07 -16.35 -25.38
C HIS A 278 -42.40 -16.36 -24.63
N GLN A 279 -42.39 -16.91 -23.42
CA GLN A 279 -43.51 -16.79 -22.49
C GLN A 279 -43.01 -16.84 -21.04
N PHE A 280 -43.29 -15.77 -20.30
CA PHE A 280 -42.98 -15.63 -18.90
C PHE A 280 -44.25 -15.47 -18.06
N LYS A 281 -44.22 -15.98 -16.83
CA LYS A 281 -45.26 -15.78 -15.81
C LYS A 281 -44.60 -15.70 -14.43
N GLY A 282 -44.79 -14.59 -13.73
CA GLY A 282 -44.09 -14.29 -12.49
C GLY A 282 -44.35 -12.85 -12.06
N SER A 283 -43.33 -12.20 -11.51
CA SER A 283 -43.37 -10.78 -11.14
C SER A 283 -42.64 -9.92 -12.17
N PHE A 284 -43.06 -8.66 -12.26
CA PHE A 284 -42.36 -7.61 -12.98
C PHE A 284 -41.86 -6.53 -12.01
N LEU A 285 -40.69 -5.97 -12.33
CA LEU A 285 -40.08 -4.88 -11.58
C LEU A 285 -39.40 -3.93 -12.57
N ASP A 286 -39.88 -2.69 -12.67
CA ASP A 286 -39.44 -1.70 -13.66
C ASP A 286 -39.42 -2.28 -15.09
N GLY A 287 -40.40 -3.14 -15.41
CA GLY A 287 -40.53 -3.85 -16.68
C GLY A 287 -39.71 -5.14 -16.81
N LEU A 288 -38.78 -5.44 -15.90
CA LEU A 288 -37.95 -6.65 -15.91
C LEU A 288 -38.75 -7.90 -15.51
N GLU A 289 -38.40 -9.06 -16.08
CA GLU A 289 -38.95 -10.36 -15.69
C GLU A 289 -38.23 -10.93 -14.45
N ILE A 290 -38.95 -11.10 -13.34
CA ILE A 290 -38.41 -11.58 -12.06
C ILE A 290 -39.09 -12.88 -11.61
N TYR A 291 -38.31 -13.95 -11.48
CA TYR A 291 -38.81 -15.24 -10.97
C TYR A 291 -39.06 -15.17 -9.46
N GLY A 292 -40.25 -15.64 -9.06
CA GLY A 292 -40.76 -15.51 -7.69
C GLY A 292 -41.56 -14.23 -7.49
N ASP A 293 -41.58 -13.75 -6.25
CA ASP A 293 -42.27 -12.52 -5.83
C ASP A 293 -41.26 -11.36 -5.76
N ALA A 294 -41.30 -10.45 -6.74
CA ALA A 294 -40.37 -9.32 -6.79
C ALA A 294 -40.70 -8.26 -5.72
N PRO A 295 -39.75 -7.89 -4.84
CA PRO A 295 -39.94 -6.72 -3.98
C PRO A 295 -40.04 -5.47 -4.87
N GLN A 296 -41.11 -4.70 -4.70
CA GLN A 296 -41.38 -3.50 -5.50
C GLN A 296 -40.52 -2.33 -4.98
N LEU A 297 -39.22 -2.39 -5.26
CA LEU A 297 -38.18 -1.47 -4.77
C LEU A 297 -37.41 -0.86 -5.95
N PRO A 298 -36.96 0.40 -5.86
CA PRO A 298 -36.26 1.07 -6.97
C PRO A 298 -34.98 0.34 -7.36
N VAL A 299 -34.79 0.11 -8.67
CA VAL A 299 -33.52 -0.40 -9.21
C VAL A 299 -32.48 0.73 -9.16
N VAL A 300 -31.35 0.48 -8.51
CA VAL A 300 -30.27 1.46 -8.28
C VAL A 300 -28.89 0.96 -8.76
N GLY A 301 -28.84 -0.20 -9.40
CA GLY A 301 -27.63 -0.70 -10.06
C GLY A 301 -27.83 -2.07 -10.71
N ILE A 302 -26.87 -2.44 -11.56
CA ILE A 302 -26.69 -3.79 -12.09
C ILE A 302 -25.19 -4.07 -11.99
N ASP A 303 -24.78 -5.13 -11.29
CA ASP A 303 -23.35 -5.45 -11.15
C ASP A 303 -22.77 -6.14 -12.42
N GLU A 304 -21.45 -6.29 -12.50
CA GLU A 304 -20.76 -6.93 -13.63
C GLU A 304 -21.30 -8.35 -13.94
N ARG A 305 -21.77 -9.05 -12.90
CA ARG A 305 -22.34 -10.39 -12.96
C ARG A 305 -23.87 -10.36 -13.20
N LYS A 306 -24.39 -9.21 -13.66
CA LYS A 306 -25.78 -8.89 -14.02
C LYS A 306 -26.79 -8.89 -12.86
N ASN A 307 -26.35 -8.93 -11.61
CA ASN A 307 -27.26 -8.97 -10.45
C ASN A 307 -27.86 -7.58 -10.20
N LEU A 308 -29.17 -7.50 -9.95
CA LEU A 308 -29.84 -6.22 -9.67
C LEU A 308 -29.48 -5.75 -8.28
N LEU A 309 -29.21 -4.45 -8.13
CA LEU A 309 -29.17 -3.75 -6.85
C LEU A 309 -30.45 -2.93 -6.70
N LEU A 310 -31.20 -3.16 -5.62
CA LEU A 310 -32.44 -2.46 -5.27
C LEU A 310 -32.25 -1.66 -4.00
N LEU A 311 -32.75 -0.43 -3.94
CA LEU A 311 -32.72 0.38 -2.71
C LEU A 311 -33.85 -0.05 -1.77
N LEU A 312 -33.49 -0.54 -0.58
CA LEU A 312 -34.44 -0.94 0.47
C LEU A 312 -34.82 0.23 1.39
N HIS A 313 -33.82 1.01 1.81
CA HIS A 313 -33.95 2.17 2.68
C HIS A 313 -32.69 3.05 2.61
N SER A 314 -32.82 4.33 2.92
CA SER A 314 -31.70 5.25 3.19
C SER A 314 -31.90 5.81 4.58
N GLU A 315 -30.90 5.73 5.45
CA GLU A 315 -30.97 6.20 6.83
C GLU A 315 -30.02 7.39 7.04
N PRO A 316 -30.49 8.64 6.95
CA PRO A 316 -29.63 9.83 7.00
C PRO A 316 -28.98 10.05 8.37
N ALA A 317 -29.61 9.61 9.47
CA ALA A 317 -29.07 9.76 10.81
C ALA A 317 -27.79 8.94 11.02
N SER A 318 -27.82 7.68 10.60
CA SER A 318 -26.68 6.75 10.70
C SER A 318 -25.75 6.78 9.47
N LYS A 319 -26.17 7.46 8.39
CA LYS A 319 -25.54 7.47 7.04
C LYS A 319 -25.41 6.07 6.43
N VAL A 320 -26.49 5.31 6.36
CA VAL A 320 -26.51 3.94 5.80
C VAL A 320 -27.48 3.83 4.64
N HIS A 321 -27.00 3.40 3.47
CA HIS A 321 -27.88 2.93 2.39
C HIS A 321 -28.04 1.42 2.51
N TYR A 322 -29.28 0.95 2.64
CA TYR A 322 -29.61 -0.48 2.67
C TYR A 322 -30.00 -0.93 1.26
N LEU A 323 -29.25 -1.88 0.71
CA LEU A 323 -29.42 -2.40 -0.65
C LEU A 323 -29.76 -3.89 -0.63
N LEU A 324 -30.65 -4.34 -1.51
CA LEU A 324 -30.84 -5.75 -1.82
C LEU A 324 -30.20 -6.09 -3.16
N ARG A 325 -29.31 -7.08 -3.15
CA ARG A 325 -28.71 -7.65 -4.36
C ARG A 325 -29.42 -8.95 -4.73
N MET A 326 -30.06 -8.97 -5.89
CA MET A 326 -30.87 -10.09 -6.39
C MET A 326 -30.10 -10.90 -7.45
N GLY A 327 -30.02 -12.22 -7.25
CA GLY A 327 -29.27 -13.13 -8.11
C GLY A 327 -29.77 -13.17 -9.55
N HIS A 328 -28.87 -12.96 -10.52
CA HIS A 328 -29.08 -13.29 -11.93
C HIS A 328 -28.59 -14.71 -12.21
N SER A 329 -29.45 -15.57 -12.73
CA SER A 329 -29.14 -16.98 -12.98
C SER A 329 -28.37 -17.19 -14.28
N TYR A 330 -27.74 -18.36 -14.43
CA TYR A 330 -27.15 -18.78 -15.71
C TYR A 330 -28.19 -18.83 -16.85
N ASN A 331 -29.45 -19.11 -16.51
CA ASN A 331 -30.57 -19.21 -17.46
C ASN A 331 -31.23 -17.84 -17.75
N GLY A 332 -30.45 -16.75 -17.71
CA GLY A 332 -30.85 -15.42 -18.20
C GLY A 332 -31.96 -14.72 -17.42
N HIS A 333 -32.17 -15.03 -16.14
CA HIS A 333 -33.27 -14.47 -15.36
C HIS A 333 -32.91 -14.14 -13.92
N TRP A 334 -33.55 -13.11 -13.36
CA TRP A 334 -33.42 -12.73 -11.96
C TRP A 334 -34.36 -13.53 -11.05
N ASN A 335 -33.91 -13.81 -9.81
CA ASN A 335 -34.64 -14.67 -8.87
C ASN A 335 -34.71 -14.04 -7.47
N ALA A 336 -35.93 -13.77 -7.00
CA ALA A 336 -36.18 -13.12 -5.70
C ALA A 336 -36.02 -14.06 -4.48
N GLY A 337 -35.77 -15.36 -4.68
CA GLY A 337 -35.71 -16.36 -3.62
C GLY A 337 -34.41 -16.40 -2.81
N SER A 338 -33.34 -15.77 -3.30
CA SER A 338 -32.08 -15.61 -2.58
C SER A 338 -31.52 -14.21 -2.85
N VAL A 339 -31.38 -13.42 -1.78
CA VAL A 339 -30.86 -12.04 -1.85
C VAL A 339 -29.77 -11.83 -0.82
N THR A 340 -28.82 -10.98 -1.17
CA THR A 340 -27.85 -10.41 -0.24
C THR A 340 -28.35 -9.04 0.22
N LEU A 341 -28.30 -8.76 1.52
CA LEU A 341 -28.60 -7.46 2.10
C LEU A 341 -27.29 -6.73 2.40
N ILE A 342 -27.15 -5.49 1.96
CA ILE A 342 -25.92 -4.71 2.10
C ILE A 342 -26.24 -3.42 2.85
N ALA A 343 -25.58 -3.18 3.97
CA ALA A 343 -25.54 -1.90 4.68
C ALA A 343 -24.29 -1.13 4.22
N LEU A 344 -24.46 -0.25 3.22
CA LEU A 344 -23.40 0.56 2.64
C LEU A 344 -23.24 1.85 3.47
N THR A 345 -22.10 2.01 4.14
CA THR A 345 -21.81 3.15 5.03
C THR A 345 -20.31 3.33 5.35
N GLU A 346 -19.86 4.59 5.45
CA GLU A 346 -18.55 4.92 6.03
C GLU A 346 -18.51 4.82 7.57
N ASN A 347 -19.68 4.69 8.22
CA ASN A 347 -19.82 4.78 9.67
C ASN A 347 -19.39 3.49 10.38
N ARG A 348 -18.08 3.44 10.71
CA ARG A 348 -17.41 2.30 11.37
C ARG A 348 -18.02 1.92 12.73
N GLU A 349 -18.52 2.89 13.49
CA GLU A 349 -19.04 2.67 14.85
C GLU A 349 -20.25 1.72 14.87
N LEU A 350 -21.05 1.70 13.79
CA LEU A 350 -22.20 0.80 13.63
C LEU A 350 -21.83 -0.70 13.70
N PHE A 351 -20.56 -1.03 13.46
CA PHE A 351 -20.03 -2.40 13.46
C PHE A 351 -18.98 -2.63 14.55
N ARG A 352 -18.90 -1.73 15.54
CA ARG A 352 -17.86 -1.73 16.57
C ARG A 352 -18.28 -2.40 17.87
N ASP A 353 -19.59 -2.45 18.15
CA ASP A 353 -20.16 -3.19 19.28
C ASP A 353 -21.42 -3.98 18.87
N LEU A 354 -21.81 -4.95 19.71
CA LEU A 354 -22.88 -5.88 19.41
C LEU A 354 -24.29 -5.24 19.44
N GLU A 355 -24.49 -4.15 20.18
CA GLU A 355 -25.77 -3.44 20.21
C GLU A 355 -25.95 -2.60 18.94
N SER A 356 -24.93 -1.85 18.53
CA SER A 356 -24.94 -1.09 17.27
C SER A 356 -25.13 -1.99 16.04
N ILE A 357 -24.48 -3.17 16.03
CA ILE A 357 -24.67 -4.20 14.99
C ILE A 357 -26.13 -4.67 14.95
N ARG A 358 -26.71 -4.97 16.11
CA ARG A 358 -28.12 -5.41 16.22
C ARG A 358 -29.07 -4.33 15.73
N GLN A 359 -28.93 -3.09 16.20
CA GLN A 359 -29.80 -1.98 15.76
C GLN A 359 -29.73 -1.77 14.23
N THR A 360 -28.54 -1.87 13.64
CA THR A 360 -28.32 -1.77 12.18
C THR A 360 -29.02 -2.91 11.41
N ILE A 361 -28.91 -4.15 11.91
CA ILE A 361 -29.57 -5.33 11.33
C ILE A 361 -31.09 -5.29 11.50
N ASP A 362 -31.56 -4.91 12.68
CA ASP A 362 -32.98 -4.93 13.04
C ASP A 362 -33.75 -3.83 12.29
N LEU A 363 -33.14 -2.65 12.05
CA LEU A 363 -33.71 -1.63 11.15
C LEU A 363 -33.82 -2.14 9.70
N ALA A 364 -32.76 -2.75 9.19
CA ALA A 364 -32.72 -3.25 7.81
C ALA A 364 -33.74 -4.37 7.59
N THR A 365 -33.84 -5.31 8.52
CA THR A 365 -34.82 -6.41 8.48
C THR A 365 -36.25 -5.93 8.70
N ALA A 366 -36.48 -4.91 9.54
CA ALA A 366 -37.81 -4.29 9.68
C ALA A 366 -38.29 -3.55 8.42
N HIS A 367 -37.38 -3.13 7.54
CA HIS A 367 -37.73 -2.64 6.19
C HIS A 367 -37.94 -3.80 5.21
N LEU A 368 -37.10 -4.84 5.27
CA LEU A 368 -37.24 -6.06 4.46
C LEU A 368 -38.57 -6.78 4.70
N ASP A 369 -39.05 -6.82 5.95
CA ASP A 369 -40.31 -7.44 6.33
C ASP A 369 -41.53 -6.72 5.73
N LYS A 370 -41.40 -5.42 5.40
CA LYS A 370 -42.45 -4.63 4.73
C LYS A 370 -42.41 -4.79 3.21
N SER A 371 -41.23 -4.78 2.60
CA SER A 371 -41.08 -4.78 1.14
C SER A 371 -41.00 -6.18 0.51
N ALA A 372 -40.47 -7.17 1.24
CA ALA A 372 -40.19 -8.51 0.74
C ALA A 372 -40.59 -9.62 1.76
N PRO A 373 -41.82 -9.63 2.31
CA PRO A 373 -42.23 -10.50 3.42
C PRO A 373 -42.15 -12.02 3.17
N LYS A 374 -41.82 -12.46 1.94
CA LYS A 374 -41.66 -13.86 1.56
C LYS A 374 -40.21 -14.36 1.63
N ILE A 375 -39.23 -13.46 1.76
CA ILE A 375 -37.81 -13.83 1.88
C ILE A 375 -37.57 -14.48 3.26
N ARG A 376 -36.86 -15.62 3.28
CA ARG A 376 -36.68 -16.46 4.48
C ARG A 376 -35.25 -16.60 4.95
N ALA A 377 -34.27 -16.29 4.11
CA ALA A 377 -32.86 -16.31 4.43
C ALA A 377 -32.17 -15.22 3.62
N ILE A 378 -31.19 -14.57 4.24
CA ILE A 378 -30.35 -13.55 3.63
C ILE A 378 -28.93 -13.71 4.16
N HIS A 379 -27.96 -13.27 3.36
CA HIS A 379 -26.62 -12.97 3.85
C HIS A 379 -26.49 -11.45 3.94
N PHE A 380 -26.06 -10.94 5.09
CA PHE A 380 -25.90 -9.52 5.36
C PHE A 380 -24.42 -9.14 5.30
N TYR A 381 -24.11 -8.03 4.65
CA TYR A 381 -22.80 -7.37 4.66
C TYR A 381 -22.90 -5.92 5.14
N GLY A 382 -22.01 -5.50 6.03
CA GLY A 382 -21.64 -4.08 6.16
C GLY A 382 -20.47 -3.77 5.23
N MET A 383 -20.55 -2.70 4.44
CA MET A 383 -19.51 -2.31 3.45
C MET A 383 -19.27 -0.80 3.48
N ARG A 384 -18.02 -0.36 3.34
CA ARG A 384 -17.64 1.06 3.21
C ARG A 384 -17.70 1.60 1.79
N ASP A 385 -17.64 0.71 0.82
CA ASP A 385 -17.53 1.04 -0.60
C ASP A 385 -18.22 -0.08 -1.41
N LEU A 386 -19.07 0.29 -2.36
CA LEU A 386 -19.78 -0.65 -3.21
C LEU A 386 -18.89 -1.20 -4.34
N GLU A 387 -18.07 -0.36 -4.95
CA GLU A 387 -17.17 -0.75 -6.03
C GLU A 387 -16.09 -1.70 -5.48
N LYS A 388 -15.38 -1.26 -4.44
CA LYS A 388 -14.33 -2.06 -3.82
C LYS A 388 -14.88 -3.28 -3.08
N GLY A 389 -15.93 -3.09 -2.27
CA GLY A 389 -16.49 -4.15 -1.44
C GLY A 389 -17.25 -5.22 -2.23
N LEU A 390 -18.07 -4.83 -3.22
CA LEU A 390 -18.97 -5.76 -3.93
C LEU A 390 -18.48 -6.15 -5.33
N HIS A 391 -17.89 -5.22 -6.09
CA HIS A 391 -17.50 -5.49 -7.49
C HIS A 391 -16.09 -6.07 -7.56
N GLU A 392 -15.08 -5.39 -6.98
CA GLU A 392 -13.71 -5.93 -6.86
C GLU A 392 -13.61 -7.05 -5.81
N GLY A 393 -14.49 -7.04 -4.80
CA GLY A 393 -14.54 -8.07 -3.74
C GLY A 393 -13.48 -7.92 -2.65
N ASP A 394 -12.92 -6.72 -2.47
CA ASP A 394 -11.89 -6.44 -1.47
C ASP A 394 -12.49 -6.38 -0.05
N ARG A 395 -12.05 -7.32 0.78
CA ARG A 395 -12.49 -7.46 2.18
C ARG A 395 -11.97 -6.36 3.10
N ASP A 396 -10.93 -5.61 2.73
CA ASP A 396 -10.54 -4.41 3.48
C ASP A 396 -11.71 -3.40 3.55
N PHE A 397 -12.59 -3.38 2.54
CA PHE A 397 -13.76 -2.49 2.48
C PHE A 397 -15.02 -3.07 3.13
N TRP A 398 -14.97 -4.32 3.61
CA TRP A 398 -16.04 -4.92 4.40
C TRP A 398 -15.91 -4.47 5.86
N LEU A 399 -17.03 -4.43 6.57
CA LEU A 399 -17.09 -4.09 8.00
C LEU A 399 -17.50 -5.33 8.83
N TYR A 400 -18.49 -6.06 8.34
CA TYR A 400 -19.13 -7.18 9.02
C TYR A 400 -19.83 -8.08 8.01
N ASP A 401 -19.85 -9.40 8.23
CA ASP A 401 -20.76 -10.29 7.52
C ASP A 401 -21.37 -11.38 8.41
N ILE A 402 -22.62 -11.74 8.12
CA ILE A 402 -23.39 -12.73 8.89
C ILE A 402 -24.52 -13.34 8.03
N SER A 403 -24.89 -14.59 8.29
CA SER A 403 -26.09 -15.21 7.71
C SER A 403 -27.28 -15.08 8.65
N LEU A 404 -28.44 -14.66 8.13
CA LEU A 404 -29.71 -14.56 8.87
C LEU A 404 -30.76 -15.47 8.24
N SER A 405 -31.62 -16.06 9.07
CA SER A 405 -32.76 -16.87 8.59
C SER A 405 -33.99 -16.63 9.45
N ARG A 406 -35.18 -16.77 8.87
CA ARG A 406 -36.43 -16.69 9.61
C ARG A 406 -36.76 -18.02 10.26
N HIS A 407 -37.01 -18.00 11.58
CA HIS A 407 -37.45 -19.19 12.30
C HIS A 407 -38.82 -19.66 11.81
N TYR A 408 -38.90 -20.95 11.46
CA TYR A 408 -40.03 -21.51 10.71
C TYR A 408 -41.42 -21.31 11.36
N ARG A 409 -41.52 -21.27 12.70
CA ARG A 409 -42.80 -21.06 13.41
C ARG A 409 -43.12 -19.58 13.66
N THR A 410 -42.13 -18.78 14.05
CA THR A 410 -42.35 -17.40 14.53
C THR A 410 -42.14 -16.35 13.45
N GLN A 411 -41.53 -16.73 12.31
CA GLN A 411 -41.15 -15.86 11.20
C GLN A 411 -40.23 -14.68 11.56
N LYS A 412 -39.74 -14.62 12.81
CA LYS A 412 -38.69 -13.68 13.24
C LYS A 412 -37.35 -14.07 12.65
N TRP A 413 -36.53 -13.08 12.35
CA TRP A 413 -35.12 -13.27 11.99
C TRP A 413 -34.33 -13.79 13.20
N GLU A 414 -33.53 -14.83 12.95
CA GLU A 414 -32.58 -15.42 13.87
C GLU A 414 -31.20 -15.44 13.20
N TYR A 415 -30.19 -15.08 13.99
CA TYR A 415 -28.79 -15.03 13.61
C TYR A 415 -27.91 -15.26 14.84
N ASP A 416 -26.67 -15.67 14.60
CA ASP A 416 -25.72 -16.04 15.66
C ASP A 416 -24.45 -15.18 15.52
N PRO A 417 -24.28 -14.16 16.36
CA PRO A 417 -23.11 -13.27 16.31
C PRO A 417 -21.76 -13.97 16.53
N ALA A 418 -21.74 -15.21 17.05
CA ALA A 418 -20.51 -16.01 17.17
C ALA A 418 -20.14 -16.74 15.86
N ARG A 419 -20.99 -16.66 14.83
CA ARG A 419 -20.76 -17.16 13.46
C ARG A 419 -20.78 -16.02 12.43
N ALA A 420 -20.27 -14.86 12.83
CA ALA A 420 -20.15 -13.66 12.01
C ALA A 420 -18.68 -13.21 11.93
N ASP A 421 -18.24 -12.79 10.75
CA ASP A 421 -16.90 -12.24 10.56
C ASP A 421 -16.93 -10.71 10.70
N ASN A 422 -16.17 -10.18 11.66
CA ASN A 422 -15.99 -8.73 11.83
C ASN A 422 -14.67 -8.29 11.18
N HIS A 423 -14.79 -7.67 10.01
CA HIS A 423 -13.65 -7.24 9.18
C HIS A 423 -13.06 -5.90 9.65
N LEU A 424 -13.86 -5.04 10.31
CA LEU A 424 -13.42 -3.76 10.87
C LEU A 424 -12.18 -3.92 11.78
N PHE A 425 -12.17 -4.89 12.70
CA PHE A 425 -11.02 -5.12 13.58
C PHE A 425 -9.81 -5.78 12.87
N ALA A 426 -9.97 -6.39 11.71
CA ALA A 426 -8.84 -6.83 10.88
C ALA A 426 -8.20 -5.63 10.18
N TYR A 427 -9.03 -4.76 9.59
CA TYR A 427 -8.61 -3.51 8.96
C TYR A 427 -7.92 -2.57 9.96
N GLU A 428 -8.48 -2.36 11.16
CA GLU A 428 -7.86 -1.49 12.19
C GLU A 428 -6.46 -1.94 12.62
N ARG A 429 -6.23 -3.26 12.73
CA ARG A 429 -4.89 -3.79 13.02
C ARG A 429 -3.91 -3.53 11.88
N LYS A 430 -4.38 -3.64 10.62
CA LYS A 430 -3.59 -3.35 9.41
C LYS A 430 -3.21 -1.86 9.34
N GLU A 431 -4.16 -0.94 9.57
CA GLU A 431 -3.91 0.51 9.67
C GLU A 431 -2.87 0.81 10.76
N ALA A 432 -3.06 0.30 11.98
CA ALA A 432 -2.18 0.54 13.11
C ALA A 432 -0.79 -0.11 12.98
N GLU A 433 -0.64 -1.20 12.23
CA GLU A 433 0.68 -1.74 11.87
C GLU A 433 1.42 -0.87 10.85
N LEU A 434 0.73 -0.37 9.82
CA LEU A 434 1.35 0.52 8.82
C LEU A 434 1.81 1.84 9.46
N GLN A 435 1.00 2.42 10.35
CA GLN A 435 1.37 3.62 11.11
C GLN A 435 2.62 3.40 11.97
N ARG A 436 2.66 2.33 12.77
CA ARG A 436 3.84 2.00 13.60
C ARG A 436 5.11 1.72 12.79
N ARG A 437 4.99 1.13 11.59
CA ARG A 437 6.12 0.93 10.68
C ARG A 437 6.65 2.28 10.16
N ALA A 438 5.77 3.18 9.72
CA ALA A 438 6.13 4.52 9.27
C ALA A 438 6.64 5.45 10.40
N GLU A 439 6.29 5.18 11.66
CA GLU A 439 6.88 5.81 12.84
C GLU A 439 8.32 5.34 13.06
N LEU A 440 8.53 4.01 13.15
CA LEU A 440 9.86 3.42 13.31
C LEU A 440 10.82 3.78 12.17
N GLU A 441 10.33 3.96 10.94
CA GLU A 441 11.13 4.42 9.80
C GLU A 441 11.55 5.89 9.94
N ARG A 442 10.62 6.78 10.33
CA ARG A 442 10.95 8.20 10.62
C ARG A 442 11.90 8.34 11.80
N GLU A 443 11.76 7.54 12.85
CA GLU A 443 12.68 7.51 13.99
C GLU A 443 14.08 7.07 13.57
N ARG A 444 14.20 6.00 12.79
CA ARG A 444 15.47 5.54 12.22
C ARG A 444 16.11 6.58 11.31
N GLU A 445 15.32 7.32 10.54
CA GLU A 445 15.83 8.41 9.69
C GLU A 445 16.34 9.60 10.50
N ALA A 446 15.57 10.04 11.50
CA ALA A 446 16.02 11.06 12.44
C ALA A 446 17.28 10.63 13.20
N GLN A 447 17.40 9.36 13.61
CA GLN A 447 18.63 8.82 14.20
C GLN A 447 19.79 8.86 13.20
N ARG A 448 19.62 8.34 11.98
CA ARG A 448 20.66 8.38 10.94
C ARG A 448 21.15 9.80 10.65
N GLN A 449 20.24 10.79 10.61
CA GLN A 449 20.60 12.19 10.43
C GLN A 449 21.41 12.75 11.61
N ARG A 450 20.99 12.47 12.86
CA ARG A 450 21.75 12.85 14.07
C ARG A 450 23.15 12.23 14.08
N GLU A 451 23.26 10.94 13.75
CA GLU A 451 24.55 10.26 13.64
C GLU A 451 25.45 10.85 12.54
N LEU A 452 24.90 11.21 11.37
CA LEU A 452 25.69 11.84 10.30
C LEU A 452 26.24 13.20 10.72
N LEU A 453 25.40 14.06 11.32
CA LEU A 453 25.82 15.35 11.88
C LEU A 453 26.86 15.17 12.99
N ALA A 454 26.71 14.15 13.83
CA ALA A 454 27.70 13.83 14.86
C ALA A 454 29.04 13.32 14.29
N ARG A 455 29.06 12.52 13.21
CA ARG A 455 30.31 12.13 12.52
C ARG A 455 31.02 13.34 11.91
N GLN A 456 30.26 14.28 11.35
CA GLN A 456 30.78 15.55 10.84
C GLN A 456 31.37 16.39 11.99
N ALA A 457 30.68 16.48 13.12
CA ALA A 457 31.18 17.15 14.32
C ALA A 457 32.44 16.48 14.91
N GLU A 458 32.57 15.14 14.87
CA GLU A 458 33.81 14.45 15.25
C GLU A 458 34.99 14.85 14.34
N GLN A 459 34.77 14.97 13.03
CA GLN A 459 35.79 15.40 12.07
C GLN A 459 36.20 16.87 12.29
N GLN A 460 35.23 17.76 12.49
CA GLN A 460 35.47 19.18 12.82
C GLN A 460 36.26 19.33 14.14
N LEU A 461 35.91 18.56 15.17
CA LEU A 461 36.60 18.57 16.46
C LEU A 461 38.02 17.99 16.36
N GLN A 462 38.25 16.98 15.51
CA GLN A 462 39.58 16.45 15.21
C GLN A 462 40.46 17.48 14.47
N LEU A 463 39.90 18.19 13.49
CA LEU A 463 40.56 19.30 12.79
C LEU A 463 40.95 20.42 13.76
N TYR A 464 40.03 20.89 14.61
CA TYR A 464 40.33 21.89 15.64
C TYR A 464 41.42 21.40 16.63
N ARG A 465 41.34 20.14 17.09
CA ARG A 465 42.38 19.52 17.94
C ARG A 465 43.74 19.44 17.23
N GLN A 466 43.78 19.27 15.91
CA GLN A 466 45.01 19.34 15.12
C GLN A 466 45.55 20.77 15.03
N LEU A 467 44.73 21.72 14.60
CA LEU A 467 45.11 23.13 14.50
C LEU A 467 45.63 23.68 15.84
N ARG A 468 44.98 23.33 16.97
CA ARG A 468 45.41 23.71 18.33
C ARG A 468 46.74 23.07 18.79
N ARG A 469 47.25 22.03 18.11
CA ARG A 469 48.62 21.52 18.29
C ARG A 469 49.62 22.23 17.38
N GLU A 470 49.21 22.63 16.19
CA GLU A 470 50.05 23.28 15.18
C GLU A 470 50.28 24.76 15.49
N THR A 471 49.27 25.49 15.97
CA THR A 471 49.43 26.90 16.40
C THR A 471 50.34 27.07 17.62
N ARG A 472 50.54 26.01 18.43
CA ARG A 472 51.58 25.97 19.49
C ARG A 472 53.02 26.01 18.91
N LYS A 473 53.18 25.83 17.60
CA LYS A 473 54.45 25.90 16.85
C LYS A 473 54.30 26.82 15.63
N PRO A 474 54.26 28.16 15.80
CA PRO A 474 53.97 29.08 14.72
C PRO A 474 54.93 28.96 13.52
N GLU A 475 56.21 28.61 13.75
CA GLU A 475 57.19 28.40 12.67
C GLU A 475 56.86 27.18 11.78
N GLU A 476 56.43 26.05 12.36
CA GLU A 476 55.99 24.88 11.58
C GLU A 476 54.65 25.14 10.87
N LEU A 477 53.75 25.90 11.49
CA LEU A 477 52.47 26.30 10.91
C LEU A 477 52.67 27.21 9.69
N TYR A 478 53.43 28.29 9.84
CA TYR A 478 53.74 29.19 8.72
C TYR A 478 54.62 28.50 7.67
N GLY A 479 55.57 27.65 8.05
CA GLY A 479 56.37 26.85 7.10
C GLY A 479 55.56 25.85 6.25
N ARG A 480 54.30 25.58 6.60
CA ARG A 480 53.34 24.78 5.80
C ARG A 480 52.36 25.64 5.01
N ILE A 481 51.84 26.72 5.61
CA ILE A 481 50.85 27.60 4.98
C ILE A 481 51.51 28.53 3.95
N LEU A 482 52.75 28.93 4.20
CA LEU A 482 53.54 29.78 3.31
C LEU A 482 54.45 28.92 2.41
N SER A 483 54.51 29.26 1.13
CA SER A 483 55.43 28.68 0.16
C SER A 483 55.73 29.72 -0.92
N ASP A 484 57.00 29.90 -1.22
CA ASP A 484 57.51 30.87 -2.19
C ASP A 484 58.68 30.25 -2.96
N ALA A 485 59.17 30.95 -3.98
CA ALA A 485 60.21 30.47 -4.88
C ALA A 485 61.55 30.25 -4.15
N SER A 486 61.98 28.99 -4.08
CA SER A 486 63.20 28.62 -3.34
C SER A 486 64.46 29.28 -3.94
N TYR A 487 65.28 29.88 -3.08
CA TYR A 487 66.58 30.42 -3.46
C TYR A 487 67.71 29.49 -2.99
N SER A 488 68.62 29.17 -3.91
CA SER A 488 69.83 28.37 -3.64
C SER A 488 70.96 28.92 -4.51
N PRO A 489 72.06 29.48 -3.93
CA PRO A 489 73.10 30.15 -4.69
C PRO A 489 73.82 29.30 -5.73
N PHE A 490 73.82 27.97 -5.58
CA PHE A 490 74.63 27.06 -6.40
C PHE A 490 73.81 26.06 -7.23
N SER A 491 72.54 25.82 -6.89
CA SER A 491 71.72 24.79 -7.55
C SER A 491 70.54 25.33 -8.36
N GLY A 492 70.34 26.66 -8.42
CA GLY A 492 69.31 27.28 -9.25
C GLY A 492 67.87 26.84 -8.91
N GLY A 493 67.42 27.18 -7.69
CA GLY A 493 66.08 26.87 -7.19
C GLY A 493 64.93 27.59 -7.92
N GLY A 494 63.74 27.61 -7.31
CA GLY A 494 62.54 28.22 -7.88
C GLY A 494 62.73 29.65 -8.40
N TYR A 495 63.53 30.49 -7.73
CA TYR A 495 63.84 31.83 -8.21
C TYR A 495 64.58 31.84 -9.57
N ALA A 496 65.50 30.89 -9.78
CA ALA A 496 66.19 30.75 -11.06
C ALA A 496 65.25 30.23 -12.17
N ALA A 497 64.21 29.46 -11.82
CA ALA A 497 63.14 29.11 -12.75
C ALA A 497 62.28 30.33 -13.13
N MET A 498 62.00 31.24 -12.19
CA MET A 498 61.31 32.51 -12.49
C MET A 498 62.14 33.45 -13.37
N MET A 499 63.47 33.51 -13.16
CA MET A 499 64.39 34.21 -14.05
C MET A 499 64.43 33.62 -15.47
N GLN A 500 63.99 32.36 -15.66
CA GLN A 500 63.76 31.72 -16.97
C GLN A 500 62.31 31.90 -17.47
N GLY A 501 61.52 32.79 -16.86
CA GLY A 501 60.14 33.08 -17.23
C GLY A 501 59.10 32.04 -16.79
N ARG A 502 59.45 31.09 -15.92
CA ARG A 502 58.51 30.08 -15.41
C ARG A 502 57.75 30.60 -14.19
N ALA A 503 56.45 30.32 -14.13
CA ALA A 503 55.67 30.51 -12.91
C ALA A 503 56.16 29.56 -11.80
N GLN A 504 55.99 29.97 -10.54
CA GLN A 504 56.17 29.15 -9.34
C GLN A 504 54.90 29.22 -8.48
N ARG A 505 54.59 28.13 -7.77
CA ARG A 505 53.49 28.11 -6.81
C ARG A 505 53.75 29.13 -5.70
N TYR A 506 52.74 29.95 -5.42
CA TYR A 506 52.79 31.02 -4.43
C TYR A 506 51.72 30.81 -3.37
N SER A 507 52.11 30.95 -2.11
CA SER A 507 51.23 30.97 -0.94
C SER A 507 51.89 31.88 0.10
N GLN A 508 51.44 33.11 0.28
CA GLN A 508 52.10 34.07 1.18
C GLN A 508 51.08 34.92 1.95
N ILE A 509 51.51 35.38 3.13
CA ILE A 509 50.87 36.51 3.80
C ILE A 509 51.37 37.77 3.12
N VAL A 510 50.42 38.56 2.64
CA VAL A 510 50.62 39.75 1.82
C VAL A 510 49.94 40.93 2.52
N HIS A 511 50.59 42.09 2.48
CA HIS A 511 49.91 43.37 2.73
C HIS A 511 49.70 44.07 1.39
N ILE A 512 48.52 44.66 1.23
CA ILE A 512 48.12 45.46 0.07
C ILE A 512 48.01 46.89 0.56
N ASP A 513 48.99 47.74 0.22
CA ASP A 513 48.84 49.18 0.45
C ASP A 513 48.08 49.84 -0.69
N GLY A 514 48.36 49.53 -1.96
CA GLY A 514 47.94 50.40 -3.07
C GLY A 514 47.16 49.70 -4.17
N LYS A 515 46.67 50.51 -5.12
CA LYS A 515 46.19 50.02 -6.42
C LYS A 515 47.03 50.65 -7.52
N ALA A 516 47.63 49.80 -8.34
CA ALA A 516 48.42 50.15 -9.52
C ALA A 516 47.58 50.04 -10.79
N ASP A 517 48.13 50.47 -11.93
CA ASP A 517 47.41 50.50 -13.22
C ASP A 517 46.89 49.11 -13.66
N ASP A 518 47.67 48.04 -13.41
CA ASP A 518 47.38 46.66 -13.84
C ASP A 518 46.97 45.69 -12.71
N GLY A 519 46.93 46.14 -11.45
CA GLY A 519 46.71 45.27 -10.29
C GLY A 519 46.73 46.00 -8.95
N TRP A 520 46.98 45.26 -7.87
CA TRP A 520 47.18 45.81 -6.52
C TRP A 520 48.66 45.87 -6.18
N GLU A 521 49.06 46.89 -5.42
CA GLU A 521 50.43 47.12 -4.99
C GLU A 521 50.66 46.46 -3.63
N VAL A 522 51.67 45.61 -3.58
CA VAL A 522 52.05 44.80 -2.42
C VAL A 522 53.39 45.31 -1.88
N ASP A 523 53.44 45.61 -0.59
CA ASP A 523 54.63 46.08 0.14
C ASP A 523 55.24 45.00 1.05
N TYR A 524 54.44 44.02 1.50
CA TYR A 524 54.89 42.87 2.29
C TYR A 524 54.55 41.53 1.60
N PRO A 525 55.44 40.53 1.57
CA PRO A 525 56.75 40.47 2.24
C PRO A 525 57.89 41.17 1.48
N TYR A 526 57.63 41.60 0.24
CA TYR A 526 58.51 42.38 -0.62
C TYR A 526 57.65 43.09 -1.68
N THR A 527 58.20 44.11 -2.35
CA THR A 527 57.48 44.86 -3.39
C THR A 527 57.04 43.95 -4.54
N ALA A 528 55.73 43.90 -4.80
CA ALA A 528 55.14 43.07 -5.85
C ALA A 528 53.84 43.68 -6.41
N ILE A 529 53.36 43.13 -7.53
CA ILE A 529 52.04 43.46 -8.10
C ILE A 529 51.15 42.22 -8.03
N LEU A 530 49.89 42.40 -7.59
CA LEU A 530 48.92 41.34 -7.38
C LEU A 530 47.74 41.46 -8.35
N GLU A 531 47.57 40.46 -9.22
CA GLU A 531 46.42 40.31 -10.11
C GLU A 531 45.37 39.38 -9.49
N THR A 532 44.22 39.93 -9.11
CA THR A 532 43.09 39.16 -8.52
C THR A 532 42.03 38.72 -9.55
N LYS A 533 42.32 38.85 -10.85
CA LYS A 533 41.38 38.59 -11.96
C LYS A 533 40.84 37.15 -12.00
N ASN A 534 41.54 36.21 -11.35
CA ASN A 534 41.24 34.78 -11.31
C ASN A 534 40.84 34.29 -9.90
N SER A 535 40.50 35.20 -8.97
CA SER A 535 40.09 34.87 -7.61
C SER A 535 38.61 35.18 -7.37
N GLU A 536 37.96 34.38 -6.52
CA GLU A 536 36.53 34.51 -6.19
C GLU A 536 36.23 35.70 -5.26
N GLN A 537 37.25 36.27 -4.63
CA GLN A 537 37.13 37.38 -3.67
C GLN A 537 37.86 38.64 -4.16
N SER A 538 37.22 39.80 -3.96
CA SER A 538 37.80 41.12 -4.26
C SER A 538 38.85 41.53 -3.23
N ALA A 539 40.00 42.03 -3.70
CA ALA A 539 40.95 42.72 -2.83
C ALA A 539 40.47 44.14 -2.47
N ASP A 540 41.00 44.62 -1.36
CA ASP A 540 40.97 46.00 -0.85
C ASP A 540 42.32 46.24 -0.14
N LYS A 541 42.55 47.40 0.46
CA LYS A 541 43.72 47.64 1.32
C LYS A 541 43.71 46.74 2.57
N GLY A 542 44.86 46.22 2.97
CA GLY A 542 45.03 45.47 4.22
C GLY A 542 45.78 44.14 4.07
N TRP A 543 45.60 43.24 5.04
CA TRP A 543 46.33 41.97 5.14
C TRP A 543 45.54 40.80 4.56
N PHE A 544 46.20 39.95 3.78
CA PHE A 544 45.59 38.80 3.11
C PHE A 544 46.53 37.59 3.12
N LEU A 545 45.96 36.37 3.21
CA LEU A 545 46.62 35.16 2.76
C LEU A 545 46.30 34.95 1.27
N VAL A 546 47.33 34.97 0.43
CA VAL A 546 47.23 34.90 -1.03
C VAL A 546 47.76 33.56 -1.51
N LYS A 547 46.99 32.84 -2.33
CA LYS A 547 47.40 31.59 -2.99
C LYS A 547 47.24 31.71 -4.50
N GLY A 548 48.19 31.17 -5.25
CA GLY A 548 48.18 31.22 -6.72
C GLY A 548 49.55 30.92 -7.31
N GLU A 549 49.95 31.70 -8.32
CA GLU A 549 51.26 31.59 -8.97
C GLU A 549 51.99 32.93 -9.02
N ALA A 550 53.31 32.92 -8.83
CA ALA A 550 54.18 34.07 -8.98
C ALA A 550 55.11 33.90 -10.19
N ARG A 551 55.38 34.99 -10.91
CA ARG A 551 56.39 35.09 -11.98
C ARG A 551 57.13 36.42 -11.89
N LEU A 552 58.36 36.49 -12.38
CA LEU A 552 59.06 37.77 -12.53
C LEU A 552 58.60 38.50 -13.78
N ASP A 553 58.46 39.81 -13.69
CA ASP A 553 58.20 40.72 -14.80
C ASP A 553 59.49 41.48 -15.13
N ALA A 554 60.15 41.11 -16.24
CA ALA A 554 61.40 41.74 -16.65
C ALA A 554 61.23 43.18 -17.19
N SER A 555 60.00 43.65 -17.39
CA SER A 555 59.69 45.00 -17.90
C SER A 555 59.51 46.03 -16.79
N ARG A 556 59.05 45.61 -15.61
CA ARG A 556 58.84 46.44 -14.42
C ARG A 556 59.90 46.12 -13.36
N LYS A 557 60.38 47.14 -12.65
CA LYS A 557 61.51 47.00 -11.72
C LYS A 557 61.28 47.71 -10.41
N ASP A 558 61.91 47.19 -9.36
CA ASP A 558 61.96 47.82 -8.04
C ASP A 558 63.02 48.94 -7.98
N GLU A 559 63.11 49.61 -6.83
CA GLU A 559 64.12 50.64 -6.55
C GLU A 559 65.57 50.11 -6.60
N GLN A 560 65.74 48.78 -6.50
CA GLN A 560 67.03 48.09 -6.57
C GLN A 560 67.38 47.63 -8.00
N ASN A 561 66.58 48.01 -9.00
CA ASN A 561 66.74 47.70 -10.43
C ASN A 561 66.59 46.19 -10.76
N LEU A 562 65.96 45.42 -9.87
CA LEU A 562 65.59 44.02 -10.03
C LEU A 562 64.20 43.87 -10.68
N PRO A 563 63.89 42.77 -11.40
CA PRO A 563 62.55 42.50 -11.92
C PRO A 563 61.51 42.38 -10.79
N LEU A 564 60.36 43.03 -10.93
CA LEU A 564 59.28 42.92 -9.95
C LEU A 564 58.57 41.55 -10.02
N THR A 565 58.14 41.04 -8.87
CA THR A 565 57.28 39.86 -8.80
C THR A 565 55.84 40.22 -9.12
N LEU A 566 55.23 39.46 -10.02
CA LEU A 566 53.83 39.54 -10.39
C LEU A 566 53.12 38.27 -9.94
N ILE A 567 52.10 38.43 -9.10
CA ILE A 567 51.36 37.37 -8.43
C ILE A 567 49.97 37.27 -9.08
N SER A 568 49.65 36.11 -9.67
CA SER A 568 48.32 35.78 -10.15
C SER A 568 47.57 34.99 -9.08
N ALA A 569 46.66 35.64 -8.37
CA ALA A 569 45.89 35.01 -7.29
C ALA A 569 44.76 34.11 -7.83
N THR A 570 44.69 32.90 -7.29
CA THR A 570 43.52 32.00 -7.42
C THR A 570 42.65 32.04 -6.16
N THR A 571 43.26 32.30 -5.01
CA THR A 571 42.54 32.46 -3.74
C THR A 571 43.11 33.67 -3.00
N LEU A 572 42.19 34.54 -2.58
CA LEU A 572 42.47 35.69 -1.73
C LEU A 572 41.63 35.51 -0.46
N GLN A 573 42.25 35.60 0.71
CA GLN A 573 41.59 35.45 2.01
C GLN A 573 41.98 36.62 2.91
N ALA A 574 41.03 37.47 3.29
CA ALA A 574 41.29 38.62 4.15
C ALA A 574 41.65 38.20 5.59
N CYS A 575 42.56 38.92 6.21
CA CYS A 575 42.99 38.75 7.60
C CYS A 575 42.44 39.88 8.48
N SER A 576 42.01 39.52 9.70
CA SER A 576 41.46 40.45 10.68
C SER A 576 42.51 41.17 11.54
N GLU A 577 43.77 40.71 11.51
CA GLU A 577 44.86 41.25 12.32
C GLU A 577 46.14 41.49 11.50
N ASN A 578 46.96 42.46 11.94
CA ASN A 578 48.22 42.81 11.27
C ASN A 578 49.17 41.60 11.16
N GLY A 579 49.81 41.44 10.00
CA GLY A 579 50.67 40.28 9.72
C GLY A 579 49.91 38.95 9.63
N CYS A 580 48.58 38.99 9.46
CA CYS A 580 47.69 37.83 9.62
C CYS A 580 47.96 37.07 10.94
N ALA A 581 48.11 37.81 12.05
CA ALA A 581 48.32 37.24 13.39
C ALA A 581 47.13 36.37 13.85
N ASP A 582 45.94 36.62 13.30
CA ASP A 582 44.73 35.84 13.49
C ASP A 582 44.79 34.43 12.89
N LEU A 583 45.71 34.15 11.96
CA LEU A 583 46.06 32.79 11.53
C LEU A 583 46.83 31.99 12.60
N ARG A 584 47.04 32.55 13.80
CA ARG A 584 47.54 31.82 14.99
C ARG A 584 46.41 31.35 15.91
N ASP A 585 45.19 31.84 15.72
CA ASP A 585 44.02 31.40 16.48
C ASP A 585 43.46 30.10 15.87
N PRO A 586 43.54 28.94 16.56
CA PRO A 586 43.04 27.68 16.02
C PRO A 586 41.51 27.66 15.85
N LEU A 587 40.76 28.53 16.53
CA LEU A 587 39.31 28.65 16.36
C LEU A 587 38.96 29.44 15.09
N LYS A 588 39.65 30.57 14.81
CA LYS A 588 39.50 31.29 13.53
C LYS A 588 39.91 30.41 12.34
N LEU A 589 41.02 29.67 12.46
CA LEU A 589 41.42 28.68 11.45
C LEU A 589 40.38 27.57 11.26
N ALA A 590 39.86 26.99 12.35
CA ALA A 590 38.85 25.93 12.24
C ALA A 590 37.57 26.43 11.55
N ARG A 591 37.05 27.60 11.96
CA ARG A 591 35.88 28.25 11.34
C ARG A 591 36.07 28.48 9.84
N HIS A 592 37.25 28.95 9.44
CA HIS A 592 37.61 29.12 8.03
C HIS A 592 37.62 27.79 7.25
N GLU A 593 38.36 26.79 7.72
CA GLU A 593 38.49 25.49 7.04
C GLU A 593 37.19 24.66 7.06
N ILE A 594 36.27 24.94 7.99
CA ILE A 594 34.94 24.33 8.06
C ILE A 594 33.92 25.06 7.16
N GLY A 595 34.15 26.34 6.86
CA GLY A 595 33.21 27.18 6.11
C GLY A 595 32.04 27.72 6.96
N ASP A 596 32.20 27.75 8.28
CA ASP A 596 31.18 28.18 9.25
C ASP A 596 31.80 29.19 10.23
N PRO A 597 31.37 30.47 10.21
CA PRO A 597 31.95 31.52 11.04
C PRO A 597 31.52 31.47 12.51
N ASP A 598 30.39 30.81 12.81
CA ASP A 598 29.80 30.74 14.15
C ASP A 598 30.18 29.44 14.89
N TRP A 599 30.60 28.40 14.16
CA TRP A 599 31.03 27.09 14.68
C TRP A 599 31.79 27.16 16.02
N THR A 600 31.43 26.27 16.95
CA THR A 600 32.13 26.12 18.23
C THR A 600 32.50 24.66 18.52
N PRO A 601 33.64 24.40 19.19
CA PRO A 601 33.96 23.07 19.73
C PRO A 601 32.89 22.54 20.70
N GLU A 602 32.20 23.43 21.40
CA GLU A 602 31.16 23.14 22.39
C GLU A 602 29.87 22.63 21.72
N GLU A 603 29.45 23.26 20.62
CA GLU A 603 28.35 22.76 19.80
C GLU A 603 28.70 21.42 19.14
N ALA A 604 29.91 21.28 18.60
CA ALA A 604 30.38 20.02 18.04
C ALA A 604 30.34 18.88 19.08
N LYS A 605 30.86 19.10 20.30
CA LYS A 605 30.72 18.17 21.44
C LYS A 605 29.25 17.87 21.75
N SER A 606 28.37 18.88 21.74
CA SER A 606 26.95 18.71 22.01
C SER A 606 26.24 17.85 20.97
N LEU A 607 26.55 18.01 19.67
CA LEU A 607 26.02 17.15 18.59
C LEU A 607 26.46 15.70 18.76
N ILE A 608 27.74 15.46 19.12
CA ILE A 608 28.28 14.12 19.40
C ILE A 608 27.53 13.48 20.59
N GLN A 609 27.37 14.21 21.70
CA GLN A 609 26.66 13.73 22.89
C GLN A 609 25.17 13.43 22.62
N LYS A 610 24.51 14.23 21.76
CA LYS A 610 23.11 14.03 21.35
C LYS A 610 22.90 12.79 20.46
N ALA A 611 23.94 12.29 19.79
CA ALA A 611 23.89 11.07 18.99
C ALA A 611 24.37 9.83 19.76
N TRP A 612 25.44 9.97 20.57
CA TRP A 612 26.00 8.89 21.38
C TRP A 612 26.33 9.39 22.80
N PRO A 613 25.36 9.35 23.74
CA PRO A 613 25.57 9.79 25.12
C PRO A 613 26.76 9.10 25.80
N GLU A 614 26.94 7.79 25.56
CA GLU A 614 28.04 6.97 26.07
C GLU A 614 29.44 7.49 25.67
N ARG A 615 29.57 8.20 24.53
CA ARG A 615 30.85 8.80 24.11
C ARG A 615 31.20 10.07 24.87
N ALA A 616 30.22 10.73 25.50
CA ALA A 616 30.48 11.92 26.31
C ALA A 616 31.07 11.56 27.68
N GLU A 617 30.68 10.43 28.26
CA GLU A 617 31.27 9.90 29.51
C GLU A 617 32.74 9.49 29.33
N LEU A 618 33.16 9.19 28.10
CA LEU A 618 34.54 8.83 27.73
C LEU A 618 35.43 10.01 27.29
N GLN A 619 34.90 11.24 27.21
CA GLN A 619 35.67 12.45 26.85
C GLN A 619 35.76 13.46 28.02
N GLY A 620 35.92 12.96 29.24
CA GLY A 620 36.38 13.77 30.37
C GLY A 620 37.84 14.20 30.17
N ASP A 621 38.05 15.52 30.14
CA ASP A 621 39.29 16.23 30.47
C ASP A 621 40.58 15.88 29.66
N ASP A 622 40.49 15.89 28.33
CA ASP A 622 41.62 16.14 27.42
C ASP A 622 41.71 17.65 27.07
N GLU A 623 42.32 18.46 27.97
CA GLU A 623 42.60 19.91 27.77
C GLU A 623 43.95 20.23 27.07
#